data_AF-B8DPW5-F1
#
_entry.id   AF-B8DPW5-F1
#
_cell.length_a   1.000
_cell.length_b   1.000
_cell.length_c   1.000
_cell.angle_alpha   90.00
_cell.angle_beta   90.00
_cell.angle_gamma   90.00
#
_symmetry.space_group_name_H-M   'P 1'
#
loop_
_entity.id
_entity.type
_entity.pdbx_description
1 polymer ?
#
loop_
_entity_poly.entity_id
_entity_poly.type
_entity_poly.pdbx_seq_one_letter_code
_entity_poly.pdbx_strand_id
1 'polypeptide(L)'
;MYGHMLRVHGEHLAKGQALPKNAQAVGNGGPQRAGSMMGATEVAAVAATPVTLGDGKSLTLMLEDSDDGTAFAALPVSFRRTAPGGRTWAGGEVLGRLPLPSDCRRHVRVVIGTDDAGASGTVDVVFDYLPR
;
A
#
# COMPACT_ATOMS: atom_id res chain seq x y z
N MET A 1 17.99 8.26 -6.29
CA MET A 1 16.69 8.94 -6.20
C MET A 1 15.77 8.31 -7.24
N TYR A 2 14.78 7.51 -6.85
CA TYR A 2 13.83 6.87 -7.78
C TYR A 2 12.49 7.60 -7.64
N GLY A 3 11.95 8.16 -8.72
CA GLY A 3 10.58 8.70 -8.75
C GLY A 3 10.28 9.93 -7.88
N HIS A 4 11.27 10.75 -7.52
CA HIS A 4 11.10 11.99 -6.73
C HIS A 4 10.42 11.84 -5.35
N MET A 5 10.45 10.64 -4.74
CA MET A 5 9.90 10.40 -3.40
C MET A 5 10.99 10.52 -2.31
N LEU A 6 10.65 11.18 -1.20
CA LEU A 6 11.47 11.24 0.02
C LEU A 6 11.07 10.06 0.91
N ARG A 7 11.61 8.88 0.58
CA ARG A 7 11.34 7.66 1.34
C ARG A 7 11.93 7.76 2.74
N VAL A 8 11.15 7.38 3.76
CA VAL A 8 11.69 7.10 5.09
C VAL A 8 12.55 5.83 4.99
N HIS A 9 13.87 5.97 5.16
CA HIS A 9 14.81 4.89 4.89
C HIS A 9 14.58 3.70 5.84
N GLY A 10 14.41 2.50 5.29
CA GLY A 10 14.24 1.25 6.06
C GLY A 10 12.79 0.92 6.44
N GLU A 11 11.87 1.89 6.36
CA GLU A 11 10.46 1.67 6.72
C GLU A 11 9.64 1.30 5.48
N HIS A 12 9.14 0.07 5.46
CA HIS A 12 8.29 -0.47 4.41
C HIS A 12 7.15 -1.27 5.04
N LEU A 13 5.93 -1.07 4.54
CA LEU A 13 4.77 -1.88 4.93
C LEU A 13 4.70 -3.16 4.10
N ALA A 14 5.23 -3.11 2.87
CA ALA A 14 5.45 -4.28 2.03
C ALA A 14 6.69 -4.06 1.15
N LYS A 15 7.45 -5.12 0.87
CA LYS A 15 8.60 -5.09 -0.04
C LYS A 15 8.63 -6.33 -0.92
N GLY A 16 8.59 -6.15 -2.23
CA GLY A 16 8.53 -7.22 -3.22
C GLY A 16 7.34 -8.16 -3.03
N GLN A 17 6.24 -7.68 -2.44
CA GLN A 17 5.11 -8.53 -2.10
C GLN A 17 4.33 -8.90 -3.36
N ALA A 18 4.15 -10.21 -3.59
CA ALA A 18 3.29 -10.68 -4.66
C ALA A 18 1.86 -10.19 -4.47
N LEU A 19 1.21 -9.79 -5.57
CA LEU A 19 -0.19 -9.41 -5.51
C LEU A 19 -1.06 -10.59 -5.07
N PRO A 20 -1.97 -10.39 -4.10
CA PRO A 20 -2.99 -11.37 -3.78
C PRO A 20 -3.82 -11.68 -5.02
N LYS A 21 -4.23 -12.93 -5.18
CA LYS A 21 -5.03 -13.39 -6.33
C LYS A 21 -6.46 -13.64 -5.89
N ASN A 22 -7.35 -12.70 -6.20
CA ASN A 22 -8.74 -12.69 -5.71
C ASN A 22 -8.82 -12.88 -4.18
N ALA A 23 -8.00 -12.13 -3.46
CA ALA A 23 -7.82 -12.26 -2.02
C ALA A 23 -7.30 -10.94 -1.42
N GLN A 24 -7.13 -10.92 -0.10
CA GLN A 24 -6.42 -9.88 0.63
C GLN A 24 -5.22 -10.48 1.36
N ALA A 25 -4.16 -9.69 1.49
CA ALA A 25 -3.00 -10.06 2.28
C ALA A 25 -2.48 -8.83 3.04
N VAL A 26 -2.03 -9.09 4.28
CA VAL A 26 -1.28 -8.11 5.06
C VAL A 26 0.09 -7.90 4.41
N GLY A 27 0.60 -6.68 4.51
CA GLY A 27 1.95 -6.30 4.11
C GLY A 27 3.04 -7.16 4.76
N ASN A 28 3.98 -7.68 3.98
CA ASN A 28 5.07 -8.53 4.46
C ASN A 28 6.18 -7.78 5.21
N GLY A 29 6.12 -6.44 5.28
CA GLY A 29 7.02 -5.61 6.08
C GLY A 29 6.63 -5.52 7.57
N GLY A 30 5.45 -6.05 7.94
CA GLY A 30 4.93 -5.96 9.29
C GLY A 30 4.47 -4.55 9.67
N PRO A 31 3.94 -4.37 10.89
CA PRO A 31 3.47 -3.07 11.37
C PRO A 31 4.63 -2.11 11.67
N GLN A 32 4.48 -0.86 11.23
CA GLN A 32 5.44 0.22 11.43
C GLN A 32 4.92 1.22 12.46
N ARG A 33 5.82 1.90 13.18
CA ARG A 33 5.45 2.87 14.22
C ARG A 33 5.15 4.25 13.63
N ALA A 34 4.01 4.39 12.97
CA ALA A 34 3.65 5.59 12.22
C ALA A 34 2.59 6.49 12.90
N GLY A 35 2.02 6.08 14.04
CA GLY A 35 0.97 6.85 14.72
C GLY A 35 1.36 8.27 15.16
N SER A 36 2.65 8.53 15.38
CA SER A 36 3.15 9.85 15.80
C SER A 36 3.48 10.77 14.63
N MET A 37 3.19 10.38 13.38
CA MET A 37 3.50 11.18 12.19
C MET A 37 2.49 12.30 11.91
N MET A 38 1.39 12.39 12.69
CA MET A 38 0.43 13.51 12.68
C MET A 38 -0.09 13.92 11.29
N GLY A 39 -0.24 12.96 10.36
CA GLY A 39 -0.72 13.20 9.00
C GLY A 39 0.27 13.91 8.06
N ALA A 40 1.55 13.96 8.43
CA ALA A 40 2.63 14.51 7.59
C ALA A 40 3.14 13.52 6.53
N THR A 41 2.68 12.27 6.57
CA THR A 41 3.11 11.20 5.67
C THR A 41 1.94 10.56 4.94
N GLU A 42 2.24 9.97 3.80
CA GLU A 42 1.35 9.09 3.08
C GLU A 42 2.04 7.76 2.78
N VAL A 43 1.23 6.78 2.40
CA VAL A 43 1.69 5.47 1.96
C VAL A 43 1.53 5.39 0.46
N ALA A 44 2.62 5.09 -0.26
CA ALA A 44 2.62 4.89 -1.70
C ALA A 44 2.85 3.42 -2.04
N ALA A 45 1.95 2.85 -2.84
CA ALA A 45 2.14 1.53 -3.45
C ALA A 45 2.79 1.70 -4.83
N VAL A 46 3.93 1.08 -5.01
CA VAL A 46 4.76 1.16 -6.22
C VAL A 46 4.96 -0.23 -6.80
N ALA A 47 4.91 -0.36 -8.12
CA ALA A 47 5.15 -1.62 -8.81
C ALA A 47 6.64 -1.97 -8.67
N ALA A 48 6.99 -2.99 -7.87
CA ALA A 48 8.37 -3.45 -7.75
C ALA A 48 8.81 -4.24 -9.00
N THR A 49 7.87 -5.01 -9.56
CA THR A 49 7.94 -5.58 -10.91
C THR A 49 6.69 -5.18 -11.68
N PRO A 50 6.64 -5.35 -13.02
CA PRO A 50 5.42 -5.03 -13.77
C PRO A 50 4.19 -5.71 -13.16
N VAL A 51 3.19 -4.90 -12.81
CA VAL A 51 1.95 -5.36 -12.19
C VAL A 51 0.87 -5.42 -13.25
N THR A 52 0.10 -6.49 -13.30
CA THR A 52 -1.02 -6.60 -14.26
C THR A 52 -2.31 -7.01 -13.56
N LEU A 53 -3.40 -6.35 -13.96
CA LEU A 53 -4.77 -6.73 -13.64
C LEU A 53 -5.57 -6.93 -14.93
N GLY A 54 -6.46 -7.93 -14.93
CA GLY A 54 -7.42 -8.18 -15.99
C GLY A 54 -8.49 -7.10 -16.12
N ASP A 55 -9.28 -7.18 -17.18
CA ASP A 55 -10.37 -6.24 -17.44
C ASP A 55 -11.45 -6.26 -16.35
N GLY A 56 -11.88 -5.07 -15.94
CA GLY A 56 -12.89 -4.86 -14.91
C GLY A 56 -12.42 -5.20 -13.49
N LYS A 57 -11.15 -5.58 -13.32
CA LYS A 57 -10.58 -5.98 -12.04
C LYS A 57 -10.06 -4.81 -11.23
N SER A 58 -10.04 -4.97 -9.91
CA SER A 58 -9.72 -3.94 -8.94
C SER A 58 -8.51 -4.30 -8.09
N LEU A 59 -7.65 -3.31 -7.87
CA LEU A 59 -6.71 -3.27 -6.75
C LEU A 59 -7.36 -2.51 -5.60
N THR A 60 -7.23 -3.02 -4.39
CA THR A 60 -7.54 -2.32 -3.14
C THR A 60 -6.30 -2.18 -2.27
N LEU A 61 -6.16 -1.02 -1.64
CA LEU A 61 -5.20 -0.76 -0.57
C LEU A 61 -5.99 -0.21 0.61
N MET A 62 -5.72 -0.75 1.79
CA MET A 62 -6.30 -0.30 3.05
C MET A 62 -5.19 -0.20 4.09
N LEU A 63 -5.40 0.64 5.09
CA LEU A 63 -4.52 0.69 6.25
C LEU A 63 -5.27 0.17 7.48
N GLU A 64 -4.54 -0.51 8.34
CA GLU A 64 -5.03 -0.91 9.64
C GLU A 64 -4.07 -0.41 10.71
N ASP A 65 -4.61 -0.04 11.87
CA ASP A 65 -3.84 0.45 13.00
C ASP A 65 -4.05 -0.38 14.27
N SER A 66 -3.13 -0.22 15.22
CA SER A 66 -3.11 -0.96 16.48
C SER A 66 -2.34 -0.17 17.55
N ASP A 67 -2.75 -0.31 18.81
CA ASP A 67 -2.04 0.27 19.95
C ASP A 67 -0.86 -0.59 20.40
N ASP A 68 -1.00 -1.91 20.30
CA ASP A 68 -0.07 -2.92 20.85
C ASP A 68 0.70 -3.70 19.77
N GLY A 69 0.30 -3.55 18.50
CA GLY A 69 0.86 -4.28 17.37
C GLY A 69 0.34 -5.71 17.22
N THR A 70 -0.73 -6.09 17.92
CA THR A 70 -1.34 -7.43 17.86
C THR A 70 -2.75 -7.42 17.32
N ALA A 71 -3.63 -6.56 17.87
CA ALA A 71 -5.01 -6.41 17.43
C ALA A 71 -5.13 -5.19 16.53
N PHE A 72 -5.49 -5.41 15.26
CA PHE A 72 -5.56 -4.37 14.24
C PHE A 72 -7.01 -4.03 13.88
N ALA A 73 -7.29 -2.74 13.74
CA ALA A 73 -8.56 -2.22 13.27
C ALA A 73 -8.37 -1.46 11.95
N ALA A 74 -9.37 -1.51 11.07
CA ALA A 74 -9.31 -0.77 9.82
C ALA A 74 -9.35 0.73 10.05
N LEU A 75 -8.43 1.46 9.42
CA LEU A 75 -8.50 2.92 9.33
C LEU A 75 -9.54 3.31 8.28
N PRO A 76 -10.20 4.48 8.42
CA PRO A 76 -11.21 4.96 7.47
C PRO A 76 -10.59 5.54 6.18
N VAL A 77 -9.49 4.94 5.70
CA VAL A 77 -8.82 5.30 4.45
C VAL A 77 -8.64 4.05 3.60
N SER A 78 -9.13 4.12 2.36
CA SER A 78 -8.97 3.04 1.39
C SER A 78 -8.83 3.61 0.00
N PHE A 79 -8.07 2.91 -0.83
CA PHE A 79 -7.87 3.23 -2.22
C PHE A 79 -8.34 2.03 -3.02
N ARG A 80 -9.25 2.27 -3.96
CA ARG A 80 -9.69 1.25 -4.91
C ARG A 80 -9.51 1.78 -6.31
N ARG A 81 -8.90 0.98 -7.17
CA ARG A 81 -8.74 1.30 -8.58
C ARG A 81 -9.14 0.12 -9.44
N THR A 82 -10.14 0.32 -10.27
CA THR A 82 -10.56 -0.64 -11.29
C THR A 82 -9.78 -0.39 -12.59
N ALA A 83 -9.43 -1.47 -13.29
CA ALA A 83 -8.71 -1.47 -14.55
C ALA A 83 -9.65 -1.79 -15.73
N PRO A 84 -10.40 -0.81 -16.27
CA PRO A 84 -11.19 -1.01 -17.47
C PRO A 84 -10.28 -1.28 -18.68
N GLY A 85 -10.59 -2.28 -19.48
CA GLY A 85 -9.75 -2.82 -20.56
C GLY A 85 -8.57 -3.67 -20.10
N GLY A 86 -8.42 -3.88 -18.79
CA GLY A 86 -7.21 -4.41 -18.17
C GLY A 86 -6.10 -3.37 -18.10
N ARG A 87 -5.10 -3.61 -17.26
CA ARG A 87 -3.97 -2.68 -17.12
C ARG A 87 -2.71 -3.38 -16.67
N THR A 88 -1.60 -2.99 -17.30
CA THR A 88 -0.25 -3.29 -16.83
C THR A 88 0.44 -1.99 -16.41
N TRP A 89 0.92 -1.95 -15.18
CA TRP A 89 1.80 -0.90 -14.66
C TRP A 89 3.25 -1.33 -14.85
N ALA A 90 4.11 -0.42 -15.30
CA ALA A 90 5.53 -0.70 -15.41
C ALA A 90 6.20 -0.73 -14.03
N GLY A 91 7.34 -1.43 -13.91
CA GLY A 91 8.16 -1.37 -12.70
C GLY A 91 8.57 0.08 -12.38
N GLY A 92 8.34 0.49 -11.13
CA GLY A 92 8.53 1.86 -10.65
C GLY A 92 7.30 2.76 -10.75
N GLU A 93 6.23 2.34 -11.41
CA GLU A 93 4.99 3.13 -11.50
C GLU A 93 4.22 3.09 -10.18
N VAL A 94 3.60 4.22 -9.81
CA VAL A 94 2.76 4.32 -8.61
C VAL A 94 1.36 3.80 -8.93
N LEU A 95 0.92 2.77 -8.20
CA LEU A 95 -0.41 2.19 -8.36
C LEU A 95 -1.48 3.05 -7.69
N GLY A 96 -1.13 3.56 -6.50
CA GLY A 96 -2.00 4.38 -5.65
C GLY A 96 -1.25 4.95 -4.44
N ARG A 97 -1.85 5.97 -3.82
CA ARG A 97 -1.37 6.62 -2.60
C ARG A 97 -2.51 6.71 -1.59
N LEU A 98 -2.18 6.64 -0.31
CA LEU A 98 -3.11 6.74 0.80
C LEU A 98 -2.56 7.69 1.86
N PRO A 99 -3.26 8.77 2.21
CA PRO A 99 -2.82 9.62 3.30
C PRO A 99 -2.89 8.84 4.61
N LEU A 100 -1.92 9.04 5.49
CA LEU A 100 -1.99 8.50 6.84
C LEU A 100 -2.84 9.43 7.71
N PRO A 101 -3.95 8.96 8.32
CA PRO A 101 -4.75 9.79 9.21
C PRO A 101 -3.95 10.28 10.43
N SER A 102 -4.23 11.50 10.90
CA SER A 102 -3.54 12.08 12.05
C SER A 102 -3.90 11.42 13.38
N ASP A 103 -5.02 10.69 13.41
CA ASP A 103 -5.58 9.98 14.57
C ASP A 103 -5.26 8.47 14.56
N CYS A 104 -4.40 8.01 13.64
CA CYS A 104 -4.00 6.61 13.62
C CYS A 104 -3.19 6.23 14.88
N ARG A 105 -3.42 5.01 15.36
CA ARG A 105 -2.73 4.45 16.53
C ARG A 105 -1.26 4.17 16.21
N ARG A 106 -0.53 3.80 17.26
CA ARG A 106 0.92 3.65 17.26
C ARG A 106 1.46 2.80 16.11
N HIS A 107 0.83 1.66 15.83
CA HIS A 107 1.29 0.68 14.86
C HIS A 107 0.37 0.69 13.65
N VAL A 108 0.93 0.81 12.45
CA VAL A 108 0.19 0.84 11.19
C VAL A 108 0.71 -0.25 10.27
N ARG A 109 -0.19 -0.98 9.61
CA ARG A 109 0.12 -1.96 8.56
C ARG A 109 -0.74 -1.72 7.33
N VAL A 110 -0.27 -2.18 6.17
CA VAL A 110 -1.06 -2.17 4.94
C VAL A 110 -1.77 -3.51 4.73
N VAL A 111 -2.98 -3.45 4.19
CA VAL A 111 -3.68 -4.59 3.60
C VAL A 111 -3.83 -4.33 2.11
N ILE A 112 -3.31 -5.24 1.30
CA ILE A 112 -3.37 -5.20 -0.16
C ILE A 112 -4.43 -6.22 -0.59
N GLY A 113 -5.27 -5.88 -1.54
CA GLY A 113 -6.28 -6.79 -2.08
C GLY A 113 -6.43 -6.68 -3.59
N THR A 114 -6.85 -7.77 -4.21
CA THR A 114 -7.35 -7.75 -5.58
C THR A 114 -8.59 -8.64 -5.70
N ASP A 115 -9.45 -8.38 -6.68
CA ASP A 115 -10.55 -9.28 -7.08
C ASP A 115 -10.19 -10.11 -8.33
N ASP A 116 -8.90 -10.20 -8.65
CA ASP A 116 -8.36 -10.84 -9.85
C ASP A 116 -7.53 -12.07 -9.51
N ALA A 117 -8.02 -13.25 -9.89
CA ALA A 117 -7.28 -14.50 -9.75
C ALA A 117 -6.05 -14.56 -10.69
N GLY A 118 -6.07 -13.78 -11.77
CA GLY A 118 -4.98 -13.64 -12.74
C GLY A 118 -3.98 -12.53 -12.41
N ALA A 119 -4.13 -11.83 -11.28
CA ALA A 119 -3.21 -10.77 -10.89
C ALA A 119 -1.76 -11.27 -10.86
N SER A 120 -0.84 -10.44 -11.37
CA SER A 120 0.58 -10.77 -11.43
C SER A 120 1.45 -9.55 -11.13
N GLY A 121 2.71 -9.82 -10.78
CA GLY A 121 3.67 -8.81 -10.35
C GLY A 121 3.79 -8.69 -8.85
N THR A 122 4.66 -7.77 -8.44
CA THR A 122 5.00 -7.50 -7.04
C THR A 122 4.93 -6.01 -6.76
N VAL A 123 4.61 -5.66 -5.50
CA VAL A 123 4.47 -4.29 -5.05
C VAL A 123 5.37 -4.01 -3.85
N ASP A 124 5.90 -2.78 -3.82
CA ASP A 124 6.50 -2.15 -2.65
C ASP A 124 5.49 -1.16 -2.08
N VAL A 125 5.34 -1.13 -0.77
CA VAL A 125 4.51 -0.15 -0.07
C VAL A 125 5.40 0.59 0.92
N VAL A 126 5.61 1.88 0.66
CA VAL A 126 6.57 2.73 1.38
C VAL A 126 5.90 3.98 1.93
N PHE A 127 6.47 4.55 2.98
CA PHE A 127 6.11 5.89 3.41
C PHE A 127 6.76 6.93 2.50
N ASP A 128 5.96 7.90 2.08
CA ASP A 128 6.40 9.11 1.39
C ASP A 128 6.01 10.32 2.23
N TYR A 129 6.91 11.29 2.32
CA TYR A 129 6.66 12.52 3.06
C TYR A 129 5.86 13.49 2.20
N LEU A 130 4.81 14.10 2.77
CA LEU A 130 4.05 15.16 2.13
C LEU A 130 4.63 16.51 2.59
N PRO A 131 5.44 17.20 1.76
CA PRO A 131 5.82 18.58 2.08
C PRO A 131 4.57 19.45 2.00
N ARG A 132 4.19 20.03 3.14
CA ARG A 132 3.11 21.02 3.25
C ARG A 132 3.69 22.41 3.48
#